data_AF-A0A453HL19-F1
#
_entry.id   AF-A0A453HL19-F1
#
_cell.length_a   1.000
_cell.length_b   1.000
_cell.length_c   1.000
_cell.angle_alpha   90.00
_cell.angle_beta   90.00
_cell.angle_gamma   90.00
#
_symmetry.space_group_name_H-M   'P 1'
#
loop_
_entity.id
_entity.type
_entity.pdbx_description
1 polymer ?
#
loop_
_entity_poly.entity_id
_entity_poly.type
_entity_poly.pdbx_seq_one_letter_code
_entity_poly.pdbx_strand_id
1 'polypeptide(L)'
;VGPFSNKYVKREESVRVNELLIFATQTHMDHLKSCPSVLNYTDKDGNINILPLLRRIVEHKIPLWIFSGDQDSVVPLLGSRTLVRELAHDMGLPVTVPYSTWFRKGQVGGWTTEYGNLLTFATVRGASHMVPFAQPDRALGLFRSFVLGQRLPNTTYPPIGD
;
A
#
# COMPACT_ATOMS: atom_id res chain seq x y z
N VAL A 1 12.64 11.75 -5.96
CA VAL A 1 11.87 12.78 -5.23
C VAL A 1 12.40 12.81 -3.80
N GLY A 2 12.81 13.98 -3.29
CA GLY A 2 13.69 14.10 -2.10
C GLY A 2 12.99 14.26 -0.75
N PRO A 3 13.75 14.27 0.37
CA PRO A 3 13.28 14.23 1.77
C PRO A 3 12.52 15.48 2.26
N PHE A 4 12.21 16.44 1.37
CA PHE A 4 11.63 17.73 1.74
C PHE A 4 10.10 17.71 1.90
N SER A 5 9.40 16.68 1.43
CA SER A 5 7.93 16.64 1.45
C SER A 5 7.32 16.80 2.85
N ASN A 6 7.92 16.20 3.87
CA ASN A 6 7.42 16.30 5.25
C ASN A 6 7.56 17.73 5.81
N LYS A 7 8.54 18.52 5.34
CA LYS A 7 8.64 19.95 5.68
C LYS A 7 7.54 20.77 5.02
N TYR A 8 7.18 20.46 3.78
CA TYR A 8 6.09 21.15 3.07
C TYR A 8 4.71 20.82 3.64
N VAL A 9 4.43 19.54 3.95
CA VAL A 9 3.17 19.15 4.60
C VAL A 9 3.00 19.89 5.94
N LYS A 10 4.03 19.93 6.79
CA LYS A 10 4.00 20.69 8.04
C LYS A 10 3.79 22.19 7.82
N ARG A 11 4.44 22.78 6.80
CA ARG A 11 4.27 24.20 6.47
C ARG A 11 2.85 24.48 5.97
N GLU A 12 2.32 23.67 5.07
CA GLU A 12 0.94 23.81 4.58
C GLU A 12 -0.09 23.56 5.67
N GLU A 13 0.12 22.59 6.55
CA GLU A 13 -0.74 22.37 7.72
C GLU A 13 -0.72 23.59 8.64
N SER A 14 0.45 24.16 8.96
CA SER A 14 0.57 25.44 9.67
C SER A 14 -0.11 26.61 8.97
N VAL A 15 -0.13 26.65 7.63
CA VAL A 15 -0.79 27.72 6.86
C VAL A 15 -2.32 27.49 6.80
N ARG A 16 -2.78 26.24 6.70
CA ARG A 16 -4.19 25.85 6.65
C ARG A 16 -4.91 26.02 7.99
N VAL A 17 -4.21 26.01 9.12
CA VAL A 17 -4.82 26.37 10.42
C VAL A 17 -5.38 27.80 10.41
N ASN A 18 -4.93 28.67 9.49
CA ASN A 18 -5.41 30.06 9.39
C ASN A 18 -6.61 30.27 8.43
N GLU A 19 -6.99 29.31 7.57
CA GLU A 19 -8.06 29.52 6.56
C GLU A 19 -9.08 28.36 6.41
N LEU A 20 -9.67 27.89 7.52
CA LEU A 20 -10.82 26.95 7.63
C LEU A 20 -10.54 25.43 7.76
N LEU A 21 -10.90 24.95 8.96
CA LEU A 21 -11.72 23.76 9.30
C LEU A 21 -11.23 22.34 8.91
N ILE A 22 -10.11 21.93 9.50
CA ILE A 22 -10.07 20.62 10.17
C ILE A 22 -10.41 20.92 11.64
N PHE A 23 -11.53 20.41 12.16
CA PHE A 23 -11.91 20.61 13.57
C PHE A 23 -10.97 19.82 14.52
N ALA A 24 -9.70 20.21 14.57
CA ALA A 24 -8.84 19.93 15.71
C ALA A 24 -9.08 21.08 16.71
N THR A 25 -9.64 20.77 17.86
CA THR A 25 -9.93 21.76 18.91
C THR A 25 -8.70 22.59 19.24
N GLN A 26 -8.90 23.90 19.33
CA GLN A 26 -7.93 24.97 19.56
C GLN A 26 -7.18 24.85 20.91
N THR A 27 -6.47 23.75 21.16
CA THR A 27 -5.39 23.70 22.14
C THR A 27 -4.12 23.93 21.37
N HIS A 28 -3.46 25.06 21.63
CA HIS A 28 -2.11 25.48 21.20
C HIS A 28 -1.20 24.31 20.76
N MET A 29 -1.35 23.86 19.51
CA MET A 29 -0.60 22.74 18.92
C MET A 29 0.51 23.33 18.07
N ASP A 30 1.51 23.93 18.73
CA ASP A 30 2.56 24.66 18.02
C ASP A 30 3.40 23.77 17.09
N HIS A 31 3.40 22.45 17.30
CA HIS A 31 4.25 21.54 16.53
C HIS A 31 3.58 20.18 16.27
N LEU A 32 2.72 20.10 15.25
CA LEU A 32 2.30 18.80 14.70
C LEU A 32 3.52 18.05 14.14
N LYS A 33 3.84 16.90 14.71
CA LYS A 33 4.91 16.01 14.25
C LYS A 33 4.30 14.79 13.56
N SER A 34 4.64 14.60 12.28
CA SER A 34 4.24 13.43 11.48
C SER A 34 4.59 12.08 12.15
N CYS A 35 5.70 12.02 12.89
CA CYS A 35 6.03 10.88 13.76
C CYS A 35 6.40 11.43 15.15
N PRO A 36 5.49 11.36 16.14
CA PRO A 36 5.74 11.93 17.46
C PRO A 36 6.64 11.00 18.28
N SER A 37 7.72 11.57 18.84
CA SER A 37 8.68 10.83 19.68
C SER A 37 8.14 10.40 21.05
N VAL A 38 6.89 10.76 21.38
CA VAL A 38 6.21 10.35 22.61
C VAL A 38 5.77 8.89 22.56
N LEU A 39 5.57 8.35 21.34
CA LEU A 39 5.26 6.94 21.15
C LEU A 39 6.56 6.14 21.30
N ASN A 40 6.60 5.30 22.34
CA ASN A 40 7.76 4.48 22.66
C ASN A 40 7.61 3.11 22.01
N TYR A 41 8.03 3.00 20.75
CA TYR A 41 8.11 1.73 20.04
C TYR A 41 9.32 0.93 20.54
N THR A 42 9.10 -0.35 20.79
CA THR A 42 10.14 -1.29 21.19
C THR A 42 10.48 -2.24 20.06
N ASP A 43 11.67 -2.85 20.10
CA ASP A 43 12.06 -3.87 19.11
C ASP A 43 11.11 -5.09 19.09
N LYS A 44 10.35 -5.30 20.17
CA LYS A 44 9.32 -6.36 20.23
C LYS A 44 8.14 -6.06 19.31
N ASP A 45 7.81 -4.78 19.12
CA ASP A 45 6.67 -4.36 18.29
C ASP A 45 6.92 -4.66 16.79
N GLY A 46 8.17 -4.49 16.34
CA GLY A 46 8.58 -4.83 14.97
C GLY A 46 8.57 -6.33 14.67
N ASN A 47 8.64 -7.17 15.71
CA ASN A 47 8.70 -8.63 15.60
C ASN A 47 7.33 -9.33 15.77
N ILE A 48 6.24 -8.56 15.88
CA ILE A 48 4.89 -9.12 16.00
C ILE A 48 4.54 -9.87 14.71
N ASN A 49 4.26 -11.17 14.85
CA ASN A 49 3.86 -12.00 13.72
C ASN A 49 2.39 -11.73 13.34
N ILE A 50 2.19 -11.09 12.18
CA ILE A 50 0.85 -10.78 11.65
C ILE A 50 0.21 -11.92 10.84
N LEU A 51 0.96 -12.98 10.49
CA LEU A 51 0.46 -14.06 9.64
C LEU A 51 -0.81 -14.75 10.19
N PRO A 52 -0.94 -15.02 11.50
CA PRO A 52 -2.16 -15.61 12.06
C PRO A 52 -3.39 -14.71 11.86
N LEU A 53 -3.22 -13.38 11.90
CA LEU A 53 -4.30 -12.43 11.66
C LEU A 53 -4.70 -12.44 10.17
N LEU A 54 -3.73 -12.38 9.26
CA LEU A 54 -3.99 -12.42 7.83
C LEU A 54 -4.69 -13.73 7.41
N ARG A 55 -4.28 -14.86 7.99
CA ARG A 55 -4.96 -16.15 7.81
C ARG A 55 -6.44 -16.06 8.18
N ARG A 56 -6.76 -15.52 9.37
CA ARG A 56 -8.16 -15.38 9.82
C ARG A 56 -8.99 -14.52 8.87
N ILE A 57 -8.44 -13.43 8.35
CA ILE A 57 -9.13 -12.57 7.36
C ILE A 57 -9.50 -13.38 6.11
N VAL A 58 -8.55 -14.13 5.56
CA VAL A 58 -8.76 -14.93 4.36
C VAL A 58 -9.71 -16.12 4.61
N GLU A 59 -9.66 -16.75 5.78
CA GLU A 59 -10.60 -17.81 6.20
C GLU A 59 -12.05 -17.32 6.22
N HIS A 60 -12.29 -16.08 6.64
CA HIS A 60 -13.60 -15.42 6.62
C HIS A 60 -14.01 -14.91 5.23
N LYS A 61 -13.27 -15.29 4.17
CA LYS A 61 -13.56 -14.93 2.77
C LYS A 61 -13.54 -13.43 2.50
N ILE A 62 -12.78 -12.68 3.31
CA ILE A 62 -12.56 -11.25 3.09
C ILE A 62 -11.38 -11.10 2.11
N PRO A 63 -11.55 -10.41 0.97
CA PRO A 63 -10.46 -10.16 0.04
C PRO A 63 -9.31 -9.39 0.70
N LEU A 64 -8.10 -9.91 0.60
CA LEU A 64 -6.88 -9.35 1.17
C LEU A 64 -5.90 -8.98 0.05
N TRP A 65 -5.55 -7.69 -0.01
CA TRP A 65 -4.55 -7.17 -0.95
C TRP A 65 -3.35 -6.66 -0.17
N ILE A 66 -2.17 -7.17 -0.52
CA ILE A 66 -0.89 -6.70 0.01
C ILE A 66 -0.12 -6.11 -1.17
N PHE A 67 0.38 -4.88 -1.01
CA PHE A 67 1.17 -4.25 -2.04
C PHE A 67 2.50 -3.70 -1.53
N SER A 68 3.49 -3.59 -2.42
CA SER A 68 4.82 -3.11 -2.08
C SER A 68 5.42 -2.28 -3.21
N GLY A 69 6.12 -1.20 -2.87
CA GLY A 69 6.94 -0.45 -3.80
C GLY A 69 8.25 -1.20 -4.07
N ASP A 70 8.59 -1.40 -5.35
CA ASP A 70 9.76 -2.20 -5.71
C ASP A 70 11.13 -1.54 -5.44
N GLN A 71 11.15 -0.26 -5.02
CA GLN A 71 12.33 0.50 -4.60
C GLN A 71 12.35 0.79 -3.09
N ASP A 72 11.55 0.09 -2.29
CA ASP A 72 11.64 0.20 -0.83
C ASP A 72 12.76 -0.68 -0.27
N SER A 73 13.68 -0.06 0.47
CA SER A 73 14.76 -0.76 1.18
C SER A 73 14.48 -0.96 2.67
N VAL A 74 13.51 -0.25 3.24
CA VAL A 74 13.13 -0.35 4.67
C VAL A 74 12.28 -1.59 4.89
N VAL A 75 11.27 -1.80 4.04
CA VAL A 75 10.47 -3.03 4.00
C VAL A 75 10.56 -3.63 2.58
N PRO A 76 11.60 -4.42 2.31
CA PRO A 76 11.89 -4.86 0.95
C PRO A 76 10.79 -5.75 0.36
N LEU A 77 10.53 -5.54 -0.93
CA LEU A 77 9.59 -6.31 -1.74
C LEU A 77 9.69 -7.83 -1.53
N LEU A 78 10.91 -8.35 -1.47
CA LEU A 78 11.18 -9.79 -1.36
C LEU A 78 10.63 -10.37 -0.05
N GLY A 79 10.71 -9.62 1.05
CA GLY A 79 10.17 -10.04 2.35
C GLY A 79 8.66 -10.16 2.29
N SER A 80 7.97 -9.10 1.88
CA SER A 80 6.50 -9.10 1.73
C SER A 80 6.02 -10.18 0.77
N ARG A 81 6.69 -10.36 -0.37
CA ARG A 81 6.35 -11.39 -1.36
C ARG A 81 6.46 -12.79 -0.78
N THR A 82 7.53 -13.06 -0.03
CA THR A 82 7.75 -14.36 0.62
C THR A 82 6.64 -14.63 1.63
N LEU A 83 6.33 -13.66 2.50
CA LEU A 83 5.25 -13.79 3.49
C LEU A 83 3.90 -14.12 2.85
N VAL A 84 3.53 -13.44 1.76
CA VAL A 84 2.26 -13.73 1.07
C VAL A 84 2.27 -15.12 0.43
N ARG A 85 3.40 -15.53 -0.17
CA ARG A 85 3.55 -16.85 -0.77
C ARG A 85 3.43 -17.97 0.27
N GLU A 86 4.12 -17.84 1.41
CA GLU A 86 4.04 -18.83 2.50
C GLU A 86 2.62 -18.88 3.08
N LEU A 87 1.97 -17.73 3.28
CA LEU A 87 0.57 -17.69 3.71
C LEU A 87 -0.35 -18.43 2.74
N ALA A 88 -0.21 -18.18 1.44
CA ALA A 88 -1.01 -18.87 0.43
C ALA A 88 -0.76 -20.38 0.41
N HIS A 89 0.51 -20.79 0.51
CA HIS A 89 0.92 -22.19 0.57
C HIS A 89 0.34 -22.90 1.80
N ASP A 90 0.49 -22.32 2.99
CA ASP A 90 -0.01 -22.89 4.25
C ASP A 90 -1.54 -22.95 4.33
N MET A 91 -2.23 -22.21 3.48
CA MET A 91 -3.69 -22.23 3.35
C MET A 91 -4.16 -23.10 2.17
N GLY A 92 -3.24 -23.69 1.40
CA GLY A 92 -3.57 -24.49 0.22
C GLY A 92 -4.26 -23.69 -0.90
N LEU A 93 -4.01 -22.38 -0.97
CA LEU A 93 -4.64 -21.53 -2.00
C LEU A 93 -3.96 -21.75 -3.35
N PRO A 94 -4.71 -22.12 -4.41
CA PRO A 94 -4.14 -22.27 -5.74
C PRO A 94 -3.75 -20.91 -6.32
N VAL A 95 -2.70 -20.87 -7.14
CA VAL A 95 -2.37 -19.67 -7.93
C VAL A 95 -3.47 -19.47 -8.98
N THR A 96 -4.27 -18.41 -8.80
CA THR A 96 -5.36 -18.07 -9.74
C THR A 96 -4.89 -17.13 -10.84
N VAL A 97 -3.92 -16.26 -10.54
CA VAL A 97 -3.22 -15.46 -11.54
C VAL A 97 -1.72 -15.63 -11.30
N PRO A 98 -0.96 -16.21 -12.26
CA PRO A 98 0.47 -16.35 -12.12
C PRO A 98 1.14 -14.98 -12.13
N TYR A 99 2.37 -14.93 -11.61
CA TYR A 99 3.16 -13.70 -11.56
C TYR A 99 3.22 -13.05 -12.94
N SER A 100 2.54 -11.92 -13.09
CA SER A 100 2.30 -11.27 -14.39
C SER A 100 2.31 -9.75 -14.24
N THR A 101 2.53 -9.06 -15.35
CA THR A 101 2.53 -7.59 -15.36
C THR A 101 1.11 -7.06 -15.33
N TRP A 102 0.90 -5.98 -14.57
CA TRP A 102 -0.29 -5.15 -14.70
C TRP A 102 0.06 -3.77 -15.26
N PHE A 103 -0.94 -3.13 -15.85
CA PHE A 103 -0.76 -1.91 -16.63
C PHE A 103 -1.63 -0.77 -16.10
N ARG A 104 -1.13 0.45 -16.33
CA ARG A 104 -1.82 1.69 -16.05
C ARG A 104 -1.46 2.68 -17.17
N LYS A 105 -2.46 3.18 -17.90
CA LYS A 105 -2.28 4.14 -19.02
C LYS A 105 -1.24 3.68 -20.04
N GLY A 106 -1.33 2.42 -20.48
CA GLY A 106 -0.42 1.83 -21.47
C GLY A 106 1.01 1.55 -20.98
N GLN A 107 1.33 1.83 -19.72
CA GLN A 107 2.64 1.58 -19.12
C GLN A 107 2.55 0.47 -18.08
N VAL A 108 3.66 -0.25 -17.87
CA VAL A 108 3.76 -1.23 -16.78
C VAL A 108 3.58 -0.52 -15.44
N GLY A 109 2.52 -0.89 -14.72
CA GLY A 109 2.22 -0.43 -13.36
C GLY A 109 3.03 -1.19 -12.31
N GLY A 110 3.31 -2.46 -12.58
CA GLY A 110 4.10 -3.36 -11.75
C GLY A 110 3.75 -4.81 -12.04
N TRP A 111 3.85 -5.67 -11.02
CA TRP A 111 3.55 -7.10 -11.15
C TRP A 111 2.51 -7.53 -10.13
N THR A 112 1.76 -8.58 -10.44
CA THR A 112 0.72 -9.13 -9.57
C THR A 112 0.76 -10.65 -9.57
N THR A 113 0.39 -11.25 -8.43
CA THR A 113 0.08 -12.67 -8.29
C THR A 113 -1.19 -12.79 -7.45
N GLU A 114 -2.13 -13.62 -7.87
CA GLU A 114 -3.37 -13.89 -7.12
C GLU A 114 -3.42 -15.35 -6.68
N TYR A 115 -3.94 -15.58 -5.47
CA TYR A 115 -4.15 -16.87 -4.86
C TYR A 115 -5.61 -17.03 -4.44
N GLY A 116 -6.27 -18.08 -4.93
CA GLY A 116 -7.65 -18.43 -4.58
C GLY A 116 -8.69 -17.34 -4.81
N ASN A 117 -8.42 -16.34 -5.67
CA ASN A 117 -9.25 -15.13 -5.87
C ASN A 117 -9.53 -14.33 -4.58
N LEU A 118 -8.77 -14.56 -3.51
CA LEU A 118 -8.96 -13.93 -2.20
C LEU A 118 -7.72 -13.19 -1.73
N LEU A 119 -6.53 -13.68 -2.07
CA LEU A 119 -5.26 -13.11 -1.65
C LEU A 119 -4.51 -12.60 -2.88
N THR A 120 -4.29 -11.29 -2.94
CA THR A 120 -3.60 -10.64 -4.05
C THR A 120 -2.31 -9.98 -3.53
N PHE A 121 -1.19 -10.26 -4.21
CA PHE A 121 0.05 -9.53 -4.01
C PHE A 121 0.37 -8.69 -5.23
N ALA A 122 0.55 -7.39 -5.05
CA ALA A 122 0.87 -6.47 -6.14
C ALA A 122 2.12 -5.65 -5.83
N THR A 123 2.95 -5.44 -6.84
CA THR A 123 4.08 -4.52 -6.77
C THR A 123 3.74 -3.26 -7.54
N VAL A 124 4.29 -2.12 -7.11
CA VAL A 124 4.18 -0.87 -7.85
C VAL A 124 5.57 -0.48 -8.35
N ARG A 125 5.72 -0.47 -9.68
CA ARG A 125 6.98 -0.20 -10.34
C ARG A 125 7.45 1.23 -10.03
N GLY A 126 8.71 1.37 -9.63
CA GLY A 126 9.33 2.67 -9.36
C GLY A 126 8.76 3.38 -8.13
N ALA A 127 8.06 2.66 -7.25
CA ALA A 127 7.57 3.20 -5.99
C ALA A 127 8.49 2.79 -4.83
N SER A 128 8.63 3.68 -3.85
CA SER A 128 9.35 3.39 -2.59
C SER A 128 8.34 3.08 -1.47
N HIS A 129 8.75 3.20 -0.20
CA HIS A 129 7.93 2.91 0.98
C HIS A 129 6.57 3.62 0.96
N MET A 130 6.56 4.91 0.60
CA MET A 130 5.34 5.68 0.40
C MET A 130 4.87 5.58 -1.06
N VAL A 131 4.18 4.48 -1.40
CA VAL A 131 3.76 4.19 -2.78
C VAL A 131 2.91 5.30 -3.41
N PRO A 132 1.83 5.83 -2.76
CA PRO A 132 1.04 6.93 -3.35
C PRO A 132 1.82 8.22 -3.53
N PHE A 133 2.86 8.45 -2.72
CA PHE A 133 3.74 9.60 -2.87
C PHE A 133 4.69 9.45 -4.07
N ALA A 134 5.28 8.27 -4.23
CA ALA A 134 6.25 8.01 -5.29
C ALA A 134 5.60 7.79 -6.67
N GLN A 135 4.42 7.17 -6.71
CA GLN A 135 3.72 6.77 -7.94
C GLN A 135 2.20 6.99 -7.78
N PRO A 136 1.72 8.24 -7.71
CA PRO A 136 0.32 8.56 -7.37
C PRO A 136 -0.69 7.97 -8.36
N ASP A 137 -0.43 8.06 -9.67
CA ASP A 137 -1.34 7.54 -10.69
C ASP A 137 -1.46 6.01 -10.64
N ARG A 138 -0.34 5.30 -10.46
CA ARG A 138 -0.32 3.84 -10.30
C ARG A 138 -0.99 3.40 -9.00
N ALA A 139 -0.74 4.12 -7.90
CA ALA A 139 -1.37 3.85 -6.61
C ALA A 139 -2.88 4.03 -6.66
N LEU A 140 -3.37 5.08 -7.32
CA LEU A 140 -4.80 5.30 -7.50
C LEU A 140 -5.43 4.17 -8.34
N GLY A 141 -4.74 3.69 -9.37
CA GLY A 141 -5.19 2.53 -10.16
C GLY A 141 -5.32 1.28 -9.33
N LEU A 142 -4.29 0.96 -8.54
CA LEU A 142 -4.31 -0.18 -7.64
C LEU A 142 -5.46 -0.08 -6.62
N PHE A 143 -5.64 1.10 -6.01
CA PHE A 143 -6.71 1.34 -5.05
C PHE A 143 -8.10 1.21 -5.68
N ARG A 144 -8.30 1.75 -6.89
CA ARG A 144 -9.58 1.64 -7.62
C ARG A 144 -9.91 0.19 -7.94
N SER A 145 -8.95 -0.60 -8.41
CA SER A 145 -9.13 -2.04 -8.66
C SER A 145 -9.52 -2.79 -7.38
N PHE A 146 -8.86 -2.49 -6.26
CA PHE A 146 -9.19 -3.08 -4.96
C PHE A 146 -10.63 -2.76 -4.53
N VAL A 147 -11.03 -1.49 -4.51
CA VAL A 147 -12.36 -1.06 -4.05
C VAL A 147 -13.48 -1.62 -4.95
N LEU A 148 -13.24 -1.70 -6.26
CA LEU A 148 -14.21 -2.25 -7.21
C LEU A 148 -14.21 -3.78 -7.26
N GLY A 149 -13.32 -4.46 -6.52
CA GLY A 149 -13.19 -5.92 -6.59
C GLY A 149 -12.76 -6.43 -7.96
N GLN A 150 -12.04 -5.60 -8.72
CA GLN A 150 -11.59 -5.91 -10.08
C GLN A 150 -10.13 -6.34 -10.08
N ARG A 151 -9.79 -7.26 -10.98
CA ARG A 151 -8.39 -7.61 -11.22
C ARG A 151 -7.62 -6.40 -11.73
N LEU A 152 -6.32 -6.37 -11.43
CA LEU A 152 -5.44 -5.36 -12.01
C LEU A 152 -5.40 -5.53 -13.53
N PRO A 153 -5.44 -4.43 -14.32
CA PRO A 153 -5.48 -4.53 -15.78
C PRO A 153 -4.27 -5.26 -16.33
N ASN A 154 -4.49 -6.31 -17.12
CA ASN A 154 -3.44 -7.10 -17.77
C ASN A 154 -3.19 -6.70 -19.23
N THR A 155 -3.83 -5.62 -19.71
CA THR A 155 -3.67 -5.11 -21.07
C THR A 155 -3.23 -3.65 -21.05
N THR A 156 -2.59 -3.23 -22.14
CA THR A 156 -2.16 -1.84 -22.36
C THR A 156 -3.30 -0.91 -22.77
N TYR A 157 -4.45 -1.45 -23.17
CA TYR A 157 -5.60 -0.65 -23.59
C TYR A 157 -6.38 -0.17 -22.37
N PRO A 158 -6.71 1.13 -22.28
CA PRO A 158 -7.59 1.61 -21.23
C PRO A 158 -8.96 0.91 -21.34
N PRO A 159 -9.61 0.59 -20.21
CA PRO A 159 -11.02 0.18 -20.23
C PRO A 159 -11.84 1.25 -20.96
N ILE A 160 -12.79 0.83 -21.80
CA ILE A 160 -13.67 1.75 -22.51
C ILE A 160 -14.53 2.47 -21.44
N GLY A 161 -14.16 3.71 -21.08
CA GLY A 161 -14.89 4.53 -20.10
C GLY A 161 -14.07 5.26 -19.02
N ASP A 162 -12.73 5.27 -19.09
CA ASP A 162 -11.88 6.14 -18.26
C ASP A 162 -11.77 7.58 -18.78
#